data_AF-A0A081D2C2-F1
#
_entry.id   AF-A0A081D2C2-F1
#
_cell.length_a   1.000
_cell.length_b   1.000
_cell.length_c   1.000
_cell.angle_alpha   90.00
_cell.angle_beta   90.00
_cell.angle_gamma   90.00
#
_symmetry.space_group_name_H-M   'P 1'
#
loop_
_entity.id
_entity.type
_entity.pdbx_description
1 polymer ?
#
loop_
_entity_poly.entity_id
_entity_poly.type
_entity_poly.pdbx_seq_one_letter_code
_entity_poly.pdbx_strand_id
1 'polypeptide(L)'
;MCKETLETCLEELIDQHIATLHAMADAAQSDDALMRQEAESRQAILHYRPQGESEVNEKLTYIAAYILKTGNALTPQEMDLLLGSPRRM
;
A
#
# COMPACT_ATOMS: atom_id res chain seq x y z
N MET A 1 -25.73 -12.80 -13.48
CA MET A 1 -25.67 -12.48 -12.04
C MET A 1 -24.30 -12.90 -11.54
N CYS A 2 -23.32 -12.02 -11.67
CA CYS A 2 -21.98 -12.24 -11.15
C CYS A 2 -22.03 -12.03 -9.64
N LYS A 3 -21.52 -12.98 -8.87
CA LYS A 3 -21.39 -12.86 -7.43
C LYS A 3 -20.28 -11.85 -7.16
N GLU A 4 -20.63 -10.68 -6.63
CA GLU A 4 -19.70 -9.66 -6.14
C GLU A 4 -18.97 -10.19 -4.89
N THR A 5 -17.92 -10.96 -5.11
CA THR A 5 -16.77 -10.93 -4.22
C THR A 5 -15.91 -9.81 -4.77
N LEU A 6 -15.99 -8.62 -4.18
CA LEU A 6 -15.06 -7.51 -4.42
C LEU A 6 -13.67 -7.97 -3.97
N GLU A 7 -12.94 -8.67 -4.83
CA GLU A 7 -11.50 -8.72 -4.75
C GLU A 7 -11.03 -7.31 -5.12
N THR A 8 -10.86 -6.46 -4.12
CA THR A 8 -10.35 -5.09 -4.29
C THR A 8 -9.04 -5.17 -5.06
N CYS A 9 -8.95 -4.55 -6.23
CA CYS A 9 -7.75 -4.62 -7.05
C CYS A 9 -6.65 -3.70 -6.49
N LEU A 10 -5.40 -3.93 -6.89
CA LEU A 10 -4.26 -3.14 -6.39
C LEU A 10 -4.43 -1.63 -6.62
N GLU A 11 -4.94 -1.26 -7.79
CA GLU A 11 -5.19 0.13 -8.19
C GLU A 11 -6.13 0.84 -7.21
N GLU A 12 -7.26 0.21 -6.85
CA GLU A 12 -8.22 0.76 -5.89
C GLU A 12 -7.59 0.96 -4.49
N LEU A 13 -6.75 0.02 -4.05
CA LEU A 13 -6.04 0.15 -2.77
C LEU A 13 -5.05 1.33 -2.79
N ILE A 14 -4.34 1.50 -3.91
CA ILE A 14 -3.39 2.61 -4.11
C ILE A 14 -4.13 3.95 -4.13
N ASP A 15 -5.22 4.06 -4.89
CA ASP A 15 -6.02 5.27 -4.99
C ASP A 15 -6.60 5.68 -3.63
N GLN A 16 -7.10 4.71 -2.87
CA GLN A 16 -7.61 4.95 -1.53
C GLN A 16 -6.50 5.43 -0.58
N HIS A 17 -5.29 4.85 -0.66
CA HIS A 17 -4.15 5.29 0.16
C HIS A 17 -3.68 6.69 -0.23
N ILE A 18 -3.62 7.02 -1.53
CA ILE A 18 -3.30 8.37 -2.01
C ILE A 18 -4.31 9.40 -1.50
N ALA A 19 -5.61 9.08 -1.57
CA ALA A 19 -6.66 9.95 -1.04
C ALA A 19 -6.48 10.20 0.46
N THR A 20 -6.13 9.18 1.24
CA THR A 20 -5.80 9.33 2.66
C THR A 20 -4.58 10.22 2.88
N LEU A 21 -3.52 10.05 2.09
CA LEU A 21 -2.32 10.90 2.19
C LEU A 21 -2.61 12.37 1.86
N HIS A 22 -3.48 12.65 0.89
CA HIS A 22 -3.95 14.01 0.61
C HIS A 22 -4.77 14.58 1.78
N ALA A 23 -5.71 13.81 2.32
CA ALA A 23 -6.50 14.23 3.48
C ALA A 23 -5.61 14.54 4.69
N MET A 24 -4.54 13.76 4.91
CA MET A 24 -3.56 14.03 5.96
C MET A 24 -2.73 15.30 5.71
N ALA A 25 -2.38 15.59 4.45
CA ALA A 25 -1.65 16.79 4.09
C ALA A 25 -2.49 18.07 4.25
N ASP A 26 -3.81 17.96 4.00
CA ASP A 26 -4.76 19.06 4.16
C ASP A 26 -5.19 19.26 5.64
N ALA A 27 -5.08 18.23 6.47
CA ALA A 27 -5.39 18.31 7.89
C ALA A 27 -4.39 19.22 8.62
N ALA A 28 -4.86 20.35 9.13
CA ALA A 28 -4.04 21.32 9.87
C ALA A 28 -3.41 20.75 11.17
N GLN A 29 -3.89 19.60 11.65
CA GLN A 29 -3.35 18.84 12.79
C GLN A 29 -3.39 17.35 12.46
N SER A 30 -2.51 16.57 13.11
CA SER A 30 -2.55 15.11 13.02
C SER A 30 -3.86 14.58 13.59
N ASP A 31 -4.77 14.16 12.72
CA ASP A 31 -5.94 13.40 13.12
C ASP A 31 -5.52 11.94 13.32
N ASP A 32 -5.59 11.45 14.57
CA ASP A 32 -5.29 10.07 14.92
C ASP A 32 -6.12 9.06 14.11
N ALA A 33 -7.31 9.45 13.63
CA ALA A 33 -8.11 8.63 12.74
C ALA A 33 -7.47 8.52 11.35
N LEU A 34 -6.97 9.62 10.79
CA LEU A 34 -6.30 9.62 9.49
C LEU A 34 -4.96 8.87 9.54
N MET A 35 -4.21 9.00 10.64
CA MET A 35 -2.97 8.23 10.81
C MET A 35 -3.22 6.72 10.89
N ARG A 36 -4.28 6.30 11.59
CA ARG A 36 -4.68 4.89 11.60
C ARG A 36 -5.16 4.42 10.23
N GLN A 37 -5.95 5.24 9.54
CA GLN A 37 -6.42 4.93 8.19
C GLN A 37 -5.24 4.76 7.21
N GLU A 38 -4.23 5.62 7.29
CA GLU A 38 -3.02 5.50 6.47
C GLU A 38 -2.28 4.20 6.76
N ALA A 39 -2.12 3.86 8.04
CA ALA A 39 -1.44 2.62 8.43
C ALA A 39 -2.20 1.38 7.95
N GLU A 40 -3.54 1.36 8.07
CA GLU A 40 -4.40 0.28 7.59
C GLU A 40 -4.34 0.13 6.06
N SER A 41 -4.45 1.24 5.33
CA SER A 41 -4.35 1.24 3.86
C SER A 41 -2.97 0.79 3.38
N ARG A 42 -1.89 1.26 4.03
CA ARG A 42 -0.53 0.82 3.73
C ARG A 42 -0.36 -0.68 3.94
N GLN A 43 -0.88 -1.21 5.05
CA GLN A 43 -0.85 -2.65 5.35
C GLN A 43 -1.64 -3.45 4.30
N ALA A 44 -2.80 -2.96 3.86
CA ALA A 44 -3.58 -3.61 2.80
C ALA A 44 -2.77 -3.75 1.50
N ILE A 45 -2.07 -2.69 1.09
CA ILE A 45 -1.20 -2.73 -0.11
C ILE A 45 -0.04 -3.72 0.10
N LEU A 46 0.63 -3.69 1.25
CA LEU A 46 1.74 -4.60 1.54
C LEU A 46 1.30 -6.08 1.56
N HIS A 47 0.10 -6.37 2.03
CA HIS A 47 -0.46 -7.73 2.07
C HIS A 47 -1.16 -8.16 0.77
N TYR A 48 -1.44 -7.22 -0.14
CA TYR A 48 -2.00 -7.54 -1.45
C TYR A 48 -1.13 -8.56 -2.17
N ARG A 49 -1.77 -9.55 -2.79
CA ARG A 49 -1.12 -10.60 -3.59
C ARG A 49 -1.28 -10.30 -5.08
N PRO A 50 -0.22 -9.81 -5.74
CA PRO A 50 -0.26 -9.50 -7.16
C PRO A 50 -0.61 -10.72 -8.03
N GLN A 51 -1.46 -10.50 -9.03
CA GLN A 51 -1.91 -11.45 -10.05
C GLN A 51 -1.08 -11.33 -11.33
N GLY A 52 0.26 -11.37 -11.18
CA GLY A 52 1.20 -11.36 -12.30
C GLY A 52 2.23 -10.23 -12.22
N GLU A 53 3.16 -10.23 -13.17
CA GLU A 53 4.33 -9.35 -13.16
C GLU A 53 3.96 -7.86 -13.22
N SER A 54 2.88 -7.51 -13.92
CA SER A 54 2.40 -6.12 -14.01
C SER A 54 2.05 -5.55 -12.64
N GLU A 55 1.23 -6.26 -11.87
CA GLU A 55 0.84 -5.82 -10.52
C GLU A 55 2.00 -5.91 -9.52
N VAL A 56 2.94 -6.84 -9.71
CA VAL A 56 4.18 -6.86 -8.93
C VAL A 56 4.96 -5.56 -9.14
N ASN A 57 5.17 -5.17 -10.40
CA ASN A 57 5.89 -3.96 -10.74
C ASN A 57 5.17 -2.70 -10.27
N GLU A 58 3.85 -2.66 -10.40
CA GLU A 58 3.01 -1.56 -9.91
C GLU A 58 3.12 -1.41 -8.38
N LYS A 59 2.94 -2.50 -7.62
CA LYS A 59 3.07 -2.51 -6.16
C LYS A 59 4.45 -2.04 -5.72
N LEU A 60 5.52 -2.56 -6.35
CA LEU A 60 6.89 -2.17 -6.04
C LEU A 60 7.15 -0.69 -6.35
N THR A 61 6.69 -0.22 -7.51
CA THR A 61 6.84 1.18 -7.94
C THR A 61 6.13 2.12 -6.97
N TYR A 62 4.90 1.78 -6.60
CA TYR A 62 4.13 2.56 -5.65
C TYR A 62 4.81 2.64 -4.28
N ILE A 63 5.20 1.50 -3.71
CA ILE A 63 5.84 1.47 -2.39
C ILE A 63 7.19 2.21 -2.40
N ALA A 64 7.96 2.12 -3.48
CA ALA A 64 9.18 2.90 -3.64
C ALA A 64 8.89 4.41 -3.68
N ALA A 65 7.87 4.84 -4.44
CA ALA A 65 7.45 6.24 -4.50
C ALA A 65 6.96 6.75 -3.14
N TYR A 66 6.18 5.95 -2.42
CA TYR A 66 5.71 6.25 -1.06
C TYR A 66 6.87 6.48 -0.08
N ILE A 67 7.87 5.59 -0.08
CA ILE A 67 9.08 5.70 0.76
C ILE A 67 9.83 6.99 0.44
N LEU A 68 10.04 7.28 -0.85
CA LEU A 68 10.73 8.49 -1.29
C LEU A 68 9.98 9.76 -0.89
N LYS A 69 8.65 9.75 -0.96
CA LYS A 69 7.80 10.90 -0.64
C LYS A 69 7.73 11.17 0.87
N THR A 70 7.63 10.12 1.68
CA THR A 70 7.39 10.23 3.12
C THR A 70 8.67 10.22 3.95
N GLY A 71 9.78 9.68 3.39
CA GLY A 71 10.99 9.39 4.15
C GLY A 71 10.84 8.19 5.08
N ASN A 72 9.71 7.49 5.05
CA ASN A 72 9.48 6.31 5.87
C ASN A 72 10.30 5.12 5.37
N ALA A 73 10.77 4.29 6.29
CA ALA A 73 11.46 3.05 5.96
C ALA A 73 10.53 1.85 6.21
N LEU A 74 10.63 0.83 5.35
CA LEU A 74 10.01 -0.46 5.62
C LEU A 74 10.80 -1.19 6.69
N THR A 75 10.08 -1.83 7.60
CA THR A 75 10.65 -2.81 8.52
C THR A 75 11.14 -4.04 7.74
N PRO A 76 12.03 -4.86 8.31
CA PRO A 76 12.44 -6.12 7.68
C PRO A 76 11.26 -7.04 7.33
N GLN A 77 10.23 -7.07 8.17
CA GLN A 77 9.02 -7.86 7.96
C GLN A 77 8.20 -7.35 6.77
N GLU A 78 8.02 -6.02 6.66
CA GLU A 78 7.33 -5.42 5.52
C GLU A 78 8.12 -5.58 4.22
N MET A 79 9.45 -5.55 4.29
CA MET A 79 10.31 -5.86 3.15
C MET A 79 10.16 -7.32 2.69
N ASP A 80 10.10 -8.28 3.62
CA ASP A 80 9.89 -9.69 3.29
C ASP A 80 8.49 -9.94 2.69
N LEU A 81 7.46 -9.22 3.18
CA LEU A 81 6.11 -9.22 2.62
C LEU A 81 6.08 -8.65 1.21
N LEU A 82 6.75 -7.52 0.99
CA LEU A 82 6.82 -6.85 -0.31
C LEU A 82 7.52 -7.72 -1.35
N LEU A 83 8.63 -8.37 -0.97
CA LEU A 83 9.44 -9.19 -1.87
C LEU A 83 8.91 -10.61 -2.06
N GLY A 84 7.95 -11.06 -1.23
CA GLY A 84 7.44 -12.43 -1.25
C GLY A 84 8.55 -13.46 -0.99
N SER A 85 8.96 -13.64 0.26
CA SER A 85 10.13 -14.48 0.57
C SER A 85 9.99 -15.97 0.17
N PRO A 86 11.10 -16.69 -0.14
CA PRO A 86 12.49 -16.23 -0.08
C PRO A 86 13.21 -16.17 -1.44
N ARG A 87 14.08 -15.16 -1.55
CA ARG A 87 15.12 -15.01 -2.58
C ARG A 87 15.92 -16.32 -2.68
N ARG A 88 15.69 -17.09 -3.74
CA ARG A 88 16.63 -18.13 -4.17
C ARG A 88 17.82 -17.43 -4.81
N MET A 89 18.86 -17.20 -4.01
CA MET A 89 20.23 -17.14 -4.52
C MET A 89 20.74 -18.58 -4.66
#